data_AF-A0A7S2EIQ4-F1
#
_entry.id   AF-A0A7S2EIQ4-F1
#
_cell.length_a   1.000
_cell.length_b   1.000
_cell.length_c   1.000
_cell.angle_alpha   90.00
_cell.angle_beta   90.00
_cell.angle_gamma   90.00
#
_symmetry.space_group_name_H-M   'P 1'
#
loop_
_entity.id
_entity.type
_entity.pdbx_description
1 polymer ?
#
loop_
_entity_poly.entity_id
_entity_poly.type
_entity_poly.pdbx_seq_one_letter_code
_entity_poly.pdbx_strand_id
1 'polypeptide(L)'
;SLPDHSSLFAKGDDVIKSAHQTYSYSKLGDAMFTKKLAQILASQKDPRLKDIKCLTMDPGTVNTKMLLAGWGACGINVNKANNTYKLAATKYGAEQESGSYHFGGGDGGDARDQKKLDSLWAELEVHTGCTYSDIDKNL
;
A
#
# COMPACT_ATOMS: atom_id res chain seq x y z
N SER A 1 -1.61 15.41 -23.12
CA SER A 1 -1.82 15.90 -21.74
C SER A 1 -2.39 14.76 -20.91
N LEU A 2 -2.11 14.73 -19.61
CA LEU A 2 -2.91 13.89 -18.70
C LEU A 2 -4.35 14.44 -18.67
N PRO A 3 -5.38 13.59 -18.48
CA PRO A 3 -6.76 14.05 -18.36
C PRO A 3 -6.91 15.06 -17.22
N ASP A 4 -7.83 16.01 -17.38
CA ASP A 4 -8.20 16.91 -16.28
C ASP A 4 -9.00 16.12 -15.23
N HIS A 5 -8.33 15.82 -14.12
CA HIS A 5 -8.87 15.06 -13.01
C HIS A 5 -9.54 15.95 -11.94
N SER A 6 -9.64 17.27 -12.14
CA SER A 6 -10.29 18.18 -11.20
C SER A 6 -11.75 17.77 -10.89
N SER A 7 -12.42 17.19 -11.88
CA SER A 7 -13.79 16.66 -11.77
C SER A 7 -13.92 15.42 -10.89
N LEU A 8 -12.85 14.65 -10.65
CA LEU A 8 -12.88 13.47 -9.75
C LEU A 8 -12.98 13.87 -8.28
N PHE A 9 -12.60 15.10 -7.94
CA PHE A 9 -12.61 15.62 -6.57
C PHE A 9 -13.80 16.55 -6.31
N ALA A 10 -14.68 16.74 -7.30
CA ALA A 10 -15.82 17.65 -7.23
C ALA A 10 -17.14 16.88 -7.15
N LYS A 11 -17.48 16.30 -5.99
CA LYS A 11 -18.88 15.95 -5.69
C LYS A 11 -19.12 15.70 -4.19
N GLY A 12 -20.05 16.48 -3.62
CA GLY A 12 -20.55 16.36 -2.25
C GLY A 12 -19.95 17.42 -1.33
N ASP A 13 -20.74 17.95 -0.38
CA ASP A 13 -20.42 19.03 0.56
C ASP A 13 -19.26 18.73 1.55
N ASP A 14 -18.39 17.80 1.22
CA ASP A 14 -17.18 17.45 1.96
C ASP A 14 -15.96 18.17 1.37
N VAL A 15 -15.05 18.60 2.24
CA VAL A 15 -13.81 19.29 1.88
C VAL A 15 -13.09 18.54 0.74
N ILE A 16 -12.98 19.21 -0.42
CA ILE A 16 -12.25 18.71 -1.59
C ILE A 16 -10.80 18.44 -1.17
N LYS A 17 -10.45 17.16 -1.04
CA LYS A 17 -9.06 16.73 -0.79
C LYS A 17 -8.24 17.02 -2.05
N SER A 18 -7.08 17.66 -1.87
CA SER A 18 -6.18 17.93 -3.00
C SER A 18 -5.69 16.62 -3.62
N ALA A 19 -5.31 16.64 -4.91
CA ALA A 19 -4.73 15.47 -5.58
C ALA A 19 -3.54 14.88 -4.80
N HIS A 20 -2.73 15.75 -4.18
CA HIS A 20 -1.65 15.37 -3.26
C HIS A 20 -2.15 14.60 -2.04
N GLN A 21 -3.20 15.09 -1.40
CA GLN A 21 -3.74 14.47 -0.19
C GLN A 21 -4.38 13.12 -0.49
N THR A 22 -5.11 13.01 -1.61
CA THR A 22 -5.67 11.75 -2.08
C THR A 22 -4.56 10.74 -2.40
N TYR A 23 -3.48 11.17 -3.06
CA TYR A 23 -2.32 10.32 -3.29
C TYR A 23 -1.67 9.85 -1.98
N SER A 24 -1.49 10.74 -1.01
CA SER A 24 -0.97 10.36 0.31
C SER A 24 -1.89 9.34 1.00
N TYR A 25 -3.21 9.49 0.91
CA TYR A 25 -4.14 8.50 1.45
C TYR A 25 -4.10 7.17 0.72
N SER A 26 -3.92 7.15 -0.61
CA SER A 26 -3.77 5.87 -1.31
C SER A 26 -2.52 5.13 -0.86
N LYS A 27 -1.41 5.84 -0.58
CA LYS A 27 -0.17 5.24 -0.06
C LYS A 27 -0.28 4.76 1.38
N LEU A 28 -0.99 5.50 2.24
CA LEU A 28 -1.36 5.01 3.57
C LEU A 28 -2.24 3.76 3.46
N GLY A 29 -3.18 3.75 2.51
CA GLY A 29 -4.03 2.60 2.20
C GLY A 29 -3.22 1.35 1.85
N ASP A 30 -2.19 1.47 1.02
CA ASP A 30 -1.28 0.35 0.69
C ASP A 30 -0.62 -0.26 1.95
N ALA A 31 -0.17 0.59 2.89
CA ALA A 31 0.42 0.14 4.15
C ALA A 31 -0.60 -0.53 5.08
N MET A 32 -1.77 0.07 5.23
CA MET A 32 -2.87 -0.47 6.03
C MET A 32 -3.35 -1.81 5.47
N PHE A 33 -3.53 -1.91 4.15
CA PHE A 33 -3.92 -3.13 3.45
C PHE A 33 -2.91 -4.26 3.73
N THR A 34 -1.61 -3.98 3.55
CA THR A 34 -0.56 -4.97 3.76
C THR A 34 -0.57 -5.53 5.18
N LYS A 35 -0.72 -4.64 6.17
CA LYS A 35 -0.72 -5.05 7.58
C LYS A 35 -1.96 -5.86 7.95
N LYS A 36 -3.13 -5.45 7.48
CA LYS A 36 -4.36 -6.22 7.71
C LYS A 36 -4.31 -7.58 7.02
N LEU A 37 -3.79 -7.65 5.80
CA LEU A 37 -3.59 -8.92 5.09
C LEU A 37 -2.63 -9.84 5.86
N ALA A 38 -1.53 -9.32 6.39
CA ALA A 38 -0.60 -10.09 7.22
C ALA A 38 -1.30 -10.71 8.45
N GLN A 39 -2.13 -9.93 9.16
CA GLN A 39 -2.91 -10.41 10.30
C GLN A 39 -3.89 -11.52 9.91
N ILE A 40 -4.59 -11.33 8.78
CA ILE A 40 -5.56 -12.29 8.27
C ILE A 40 -4.86 -13.61 7.95
N LEU A 41 -3.76 -13.60 7.19
CA LEU A 41 -3.00 -14.81 6.83
C LEU A 41 -2.44 -15.53 8.06
N ALA A 42 -1.94 -14.79 9.05
CA ALA A 42 -1.42 -15.35 10.30
C ALA A 42 -2.51 -16.05 11.13
N SER A 43 -3.76 -15.58 11.09
CA SER A 43 -4.88 -16.19 11.80
C SER A 43 -5.40 -17.49 11.15
N GLN A 44 -4.93 -17.84 9.95
CA GLN A 44 -5.43 -18.99 9.23
C GLN A 44 -4.92 -20.32 9.78
N LYS A 45 -5.74 -21.35 9.58
CA LYS A 45 -5.40 -22.73 9.93
C LYS A 45 -4.48 -23.36 8.89
N ASP A 46 -4.57 -22.96 7.62
CA ASP A 46 -3.73 -23.51 6.55
C ASP A 46 -2.25 -23.11 6.78
N PRO A 47 -1.35 -24.09 7.02
CA PRO A 47 0.06 -23.80 7.24
C PRO A 47 0.74 -23.17 6.02
N ARG A 48 0.27 -23.42 4.78
CA ARG A 48 0.83 -22.83 3.56
C ARG A 48 0.74 -21.30 3.55
N LEU A 49 -0.31 -20.76 4.17
CA LEU A 49 -0.54 -19.32 4.23
C LEU A 49 0.37 -18.61 5.24
N LYS A 50 0.91 -19.34 6.22
CA LYS A 50 1.82 -18.80 7.24
C LYS A 50 3.21 -18.46 6.69
N ASP A 51 3.59 -19.08 5.59
CA ASP A 51 4.86 -18.83 4.91
C ASP A 51 4.80 -17.60 3.98
N ILE A 52 3.60 -17.05 3.73
CA ILE A 52 3.42 -15.86 2.90
C ILE A 52 3.74 -14.61 3.72
N LYS A 53 4.71 -13.82 3.23
CA LYS A 53 5.03 -12.50 3.80
C LYS A 53 4.37 -11.38 3.03
N CYS A 54 3.70 -10.49 3.76
CA CYS A 54 3.18 -9.25 3.24
C CYS A 54 4.07 -8.11 3.70
N LEU A 55 4.72 -7.39 2.78
CA LEU A 55 5.64 -6.31 3.13
C LEU A 55 5.28 -5.06 2.32
N THR A 56 5.31 -3.89 2.97
CA THR A 56 5.16 -2.60 2.28
C THR A 56 6.53 -1.96 2.09
N MET A 57 6.71 -1.31 0.94
CA MET A 57 7.95 -0.65 0.61
C MET A 57 7.69 0.74 0.05
N ASP A 58 8.42 1.72 0.57
CA ASP A 58 8.57 3.02 -0.07
C ASP A 58 10.01 3.15 -0.61
N PRO A 59 10.21 3.21 -1.93
CA PRO A 59 11.54 3.34 -2.50
C PRO A 59 12.16 4.73 -2.28
N GLY A 60 11.43 5.66 -1.66
CA GLY A 60 11.78 7.06 -1.55
C GLY A 60 11.48 7.82 -2.84
N THR A 61 11.99 9.05 -2.95
CA THR A 61 11.77 9.90 -4.11
C THR A 61 12.55 9.39 -5.32
N VAL A 62 11.85 8.78 -6.30
CA VAL A 62 12.42 8.25 -7.55
C VAL A 62 11.90 9.07 -8.73
N ASN A 63 12.80 9.45 -9.66
CA ASN A 63 12.52 10.16 -10.91
C ASN A 63 11.75 9.31 -11.93
N THR A 64 10.59 8.80 -11.51
CA THR A 64 9.60 8.17 -12.39
C THR A 64 8.98 9.21 -13.31
N LYS A 65 8.37 8.76 -14.41
CA LYS A 65 7.62 9.66 -15.31
C LYS A 65 6.57 10.50 -14.56
N MET A 66 5.95 9.92 -13.53
CA MET A 66 4.97 10.59 -12.68
C MET A 66 5.60 11.73 -11.85
N LEU A 67 6.72 11.47 -11.18
CA LEU A 67 7.41 12.51 -10.40
C LEU A 67 7.91 13.64 -11.32
N LEU A 68 8.52 13.27 -12.45
CA LEU A 68 9.05 14.23 -13.42
C LEU A 68 7.97 15.16 -13.98
N ALA A 69 6.77 14.64 -14.23
CA ALA A 69 5.65 15.42 -14.73
C ALA A 69 5.05 16.38 -13.68
N GLY A 70 5.14 16.04 -12.38
CA GLY A 70 4.54 16.83 -11.30
C GLY A 70 5.51 17.80 -10.61
N TRP A 71 6.73 17.36 -10.30
CA TRP A 71 7.70 18.08 -9.45
C TRP A 71 9.10 18.20 -10.07
N GLY A 72 9.30 17.68 -11.28
CA GLY A 72 10.61 17.65 -11.92
C GLY A 72 11.57 16.60 -11.33
N ALA A 73 12.85 16.70 -11.68
CA ALA A 73 13.87 15.71 -11.33
C ALA A 73 14.47 15.94 -9.93
N CYS A 74 13.69 15.70 -8.87
CA CYS A 74 14.11 15.89 -7.47
C CYS A 74 14.47 14.59 -6.72
N GLY A 75 14.38 13.43 -7.38
CA GLY A 75 14.66 12.12 -6.81
C GLY A 75 15.92 11.44 -7.35
N ILE A 76 16.10 10.17 -6.99
CA ILE A 76 17.12 9.30 -7.59
C ILE A 76 16.69 8.80 -8.96
N ASN A 77 17.67 8.42 -9.81
CA ASN A 77 17.37 7.78 -11.09
C ASN A 77 16.71 6.42 -10.88
N VAL A 78 15.77 6.06 -11.75
CA VAL A 78 15.04 4.78 -11.71
C VAL A 78 16.00 3.58 -11.66
N ASN A 79 17.09 3.63 -12.44
CA ASN A 79 18.09 2.54 -12.46
C ASN A 79 18.88 2.37 -11.14
N LYS A 80 18.81 3.34 -10.23
CA LYS A 80 19.42 3.29 -8.89
C LYS A 80 18.40 2.96 -7.79
N ALA A 81 17.10 2.92 -8.09
CA ALA A 81 16.04 2.58 -7.14
C ALA A 81 15.93 1.06 -6.94
N ASN A 82 16.92 0.48 -6.26
CA ASN A 82 17.07 -0.98 -6.10
C ASN A 82 16.48 -1.56 -4.80
N ASN A 83 15.81 -0.74 -3.98
CA ASN A 83 15.19 -1.20 -2.73
C ASN A 83 14.17 -2.33 -2.94
N THR A 84 13.44 -2.32 -4.06
CA THR A 84 12.51 -3.40 -4.42
C THR A 84 13.22 -4.72 -4.59
N TYR A 85 14.38 -4.72 -5.26
CA TYR A 85 15.19 -5.92 -5.42
C TYR A 85 15.70 -6.42 -4.07
N LYS A 86 16.19 -5.50 -3.21
CA LYS A 86 16.63 -5.85 -1.86
C LYS A 86 15.51 -6.52 -1.05
N LEU A 87 14.29 -6.00 -1.12
CA LEU A 87 13.15 -6.55 -0.38
C LEU A 87 12.66 -7.88 -0.95
N ALA A 88 12.48 -7.98 -2.27
CA ALA A 88 11.81 -9.11 -2.90
C ALA A 88 12.74 -10.29 -3.23
N ALA A 89 14.02 -10.02 -3.53
CA ALA A 89 14.92 -11.00 -4.13
C ALA A 89 16.13 -11.36 -3.25
N THR A 90 16.18 -10.87 -2.01
CA THR A 90 17.28 -11.19 -1.08
C THR A 90 16.74 -11.71 0.24
N LYS A 91 17.63 -12.30 1.06
CA LYS A 91 17.30 -12.77 2.41
C LYS A 91 16.72 -11.67 3.30
N TYR A 92 17.00 -10.40 3.00
CA TYR A 92 16.48 -9.27 3.75
C TYR A 92 14.97 -9.36 3.94
N GLY A 93 14.17 -9.48 2.88
CA GLY A 93 12.70 -9.60 3.00
C GLY A 93 12.24 -10.88 3.72
N ALA A 94 12.94 -11.99 3.48
CA ALA A 94 12.68 -13.26 4.15
C ALA A 94 12.97 -13.23 5.67
N GLU A 95 13.64 -12.20 6.18
CA GLU A 95 13.92 -11.99 7.60
C GLU A 95 13.00 -10.94 8.26
N GLN A 96 12.23 -10.18 7.49
CA GLN A 96 11.36 -9.12 8.03
C GLN A 96 10.05 -9.66 8.62
N GLU A 97 9.46 -8.92 9.55
CA GLU A 97 8.14 -9.23 10.08
C GLU A 97 7.06 -9.01 9.00
N SER A 98 6.09 -9.92 8.89
CA SER A 98 4.94 -9.72 7.98
C SER A 98 4.10 -8.53 8.47
N GLY A 99 3.66 -7.68 7.55
CA GLY A 99 2.95 -6.43 7.83
C GLY A 99 3.85 -5.23 8.12
N SER A 100 5.16 -5.37 7.97
CA SER A 100 6.12 -4.27 8.20
C SER A 100 6.36 -3.39 6.97
N TYR A 101 6.90 -2.20 7.22
CA TYR A 101 7.16 -1.15 6.24
C TYR A 101 8.67 -0.85 6.14
N HIS A 102 9.18 -0.66 4.91
CA HIS A 102 10.63 -0.52 4.67
C HIS A 102 11.04 0.69 3.84
N PHE A 103 12.27 1.16 4.13
CA PHE A 103 13.08 2.19 3.44
C PHE A 103 12.59 3.66 3.47
N GLY A 104 11.30 3.92 3.70
CA GLY A 104 10.74 5.27 3.78
C GLY A 104 10.59 5.87 5.19
N GLY A 105 9.71 6.87 5.32
CA GLY A 105 9.46 7.65 6.55
C GLY A 105 8.55 7.00 7.60
N GLY A 106 8.04 5.79 7.33
CA GLY A 106 7.20 5.01 8.23
C GLY A 106 5.79 4.77 7.71
N ASP A 107 5.06 3.86 8.35
CA ASP A 107 3.72 3.38 7.98
C ASP A 107 2.56 4.34 8.33
N GLY A 108 2.86 5.43 9.04
CA GLY A 108 1.86 6.38 9.53
C GLY A 108 1.07 5.87 10.75
N GLY A 109 0.53 6.78 11.57
CA GLY A 109 -0.19 6.42 12.80
C GLY A 109 -1.42 5.55 12.56
N ASP A 110 -2.11 5.77 11.44
CA ASP A 110 -3.34 5.06 11.08
C ASP A 110 -3.08 3.59 10.73
N ALA A 111 -1.90 3.24 10.21
CA ALA A 111 -1.50 1.86 10.02
C ALA A 111 -1.20 1.13 11.34
N ARG A 112 -1.28 1.80 12.49
CA ARG A 112 -1.14 1.18 13.83
C ARG A 112 -2.46 1.11 14.58
N ASP A 113 -3.54 1.63 14.01
CA ASP A 113 -4.87 1.63 14.60
C ASP A 113 -5.70 0.48 14.05
N GLN A 114 -5.94 -0.54 14.87
CA GLN A 114 -6.70 -1.74 14.46
C GLN A 114 -8.11 -1.40 13.95
N LYS A 115 -8.80 -0.42 14.55
CA LYS A 115 -10.16 -0.06 14.12
C LYS A 115 -10.16 0.52 12.71
N LYS A 116 -9.14 1.31 12.38
CA LYS A 116 -8.97 1.87 11.04
C LYS A 116 -8.62 0.80 10.01
N LEU A 117 -7.77 -0.17 10.39
CA LEU A 117 -7.46 -1.33 9.53
C LEU A 117 -8.73 -2.14 9.21
N ASP A 118 -9.54 -2.42 10.24
CA ASP A 118 -10.79 -3.18 10.09
C ASP A 118 -11.80 -2.41 9.22
N SER A 119 -11.92 -1.10 9.44
CA SER A 119 -12.82 -0.23 8.67
C SER A 119 -12.40 -0.16 7.19
N LEU A 120 -11.11 0.03 6.91
CA LEU A 120 -10.60 0.03 5.54
C LEU A 120 -10.89 -1.30 4.83
N TRP A 121 -10.66 -2.42 5.53
CA TRP A 121 -10.89 -3.73 4.96
C TRP A 121 -12.37 -3.97 4.61
N ALA A 122 -13.28 -3.59 5.51
CA ALA A 122 -14.72 -3.70 5.26
C ALA A 122 -15.15 -2.90 4.01
N GLU A 123 -14.64 -1.66 3.86
CA GLU A 123 -14.91 -0.85 2.67
C GLU A 123 -14.35 -1.49 1.39
N LEU A 124 -13.17 -2.10 1.46
CA LEU A 124 -12.61 -2.83 0.32
C LEU A 124 -13.48 -4.02 -0.08
N GLU A 125 -14.00 -4.79 0.87
CA GLU A 125 -14.90 -5.91 0.59
C GLU A 125 -16.20 -5.44 -0.07
N VAL A 126 -16.80 -4.34 0.42
CA VAL A 126 -18.00 -3.73 -0.18
C VAL A 126 -17.74 -3.27 -1.61
N HIS A 127 -16.63 -2.57 -1.85
CA HIS A 127 -16.36 -1.96 -3.15
C HIS A 127 -15.81 -2.93 -4.20
N THR A 128 -15.12 -3.99 -3.78
CA THR A 128 -14.57 -4.99 -4.71
C THR A 128 -15.48 -6.19 -4.90
N GLY A 129 -16.40 -6.46 -3.96
CA GLY A 129 -17.19 -7.69 -3.92
C GLY A 129 -16.35 -8.93 -3.58
N CYS A 130 -15.05 -8.77 -3.30
CA CYS A 130 -14.15 -9.83 -2.91
C CYS A 130 -14.11 -9.91 -1.38
N THR A 131 -14.22 -11.12 -0.86
CA THR A 131 -14.16 -11.41 0.58
C THR A 131 -13.03 -12.39 0.84
N TYR A 132 -12.61 -12.50 2.11
CA TYR A 132 -11.65 -13.53 2.48
C TYR A 132 -12.13 -14.96 2.14
N SER A 133 -13.44 -15.23 2.16
CA SER A 133 -14.00 -16.54 1.78
C SER A 133 -13.63 -16.98 0.36
N ASP A 134 -13.20 -16.05 -0.49
CA ASP A 134 -12.77 -16.34 -1.86
C ASP A 134 -11.35 -16.94 -1.94
N ILE A 135 -10.54 -16.77 -0.88
CA ILE A 135 -9.24 -17.44 -0.74
C ILE A 135 -9.44 -18.94 -0.46
N ASP A 136 -10.41 -19.29 0.39
CA ASP A 136 -10.72 -20.68 0.72
C ASP A 136 -11.35 -21.46 -0.46
N LYS A 137 -11.99 -20.77 -1.41
CA LYS A 137 -12.68 -21.40 -2.54
C LYS A 137 -11.75 -21.98 -3.62
N ASN A 138 -10.47 -21.62 -3.62
CA ASN A 138 -9.52 -21.94 -4.70
C ASN A 138 -8.18 -22.54 -4.21
N LEU A 139 -8.12 -23.04 -2.96
CA LEU A 139 -6.93 -23.62 -2.32
C LEU A 139 -7.09 -25.10 -1.98
#